data_AF-A0A2R6CYA5-F1
#
_entry.id   AF-A0A2R6CYA5-F1
#
_cell.length_a   1.000
_cell.length_b   1.000
_cell.length_c   1.000
_cell.angle_alpha   90.00
_cell.angle_beta   90.00
_cell.angle_gamma   90.00
#
_symmetry.space_group_name_H-M   'P 1'
#
loop_
_entity.id
_entity.type
_entity.pdbx_description
1 polymer ?
#
loop_
_entity_poly.entity_id
_entity_poly.type
_entity_poly.pdbx_seq_one_letter_code
_entity_poly.pdbx_strand_id
1 'polypeptide(L)'
;MTESARDAVLDRLEDATPASLGVDRADEAALVADLTVTETDDGFEISVDPTDTVELGADADPDTEVLAFTHDELGDIADETTAYSLIPGRVYLNLEGREPRGSVPEDEYDQLRTELKEALAEMEGPNGEPVADQVVTKEEAYRGDHDDIAPDLTVVPNHGFDLKSGFKGNKEPFVEYGARNGMHSFDNATLVIDDEDARISDADLYDITPTILDLMDIDYDRGDFDGSSLV
;
A
#
# COMPACT_ATOMS: atom_id res chain seq x y z
N MET A 1 10.55 -23.65 11.64
CA MET A 1 9.55 -24.55 11.01
C MET A 1 10.08 -25.96 11.14
N THR A 2 9.23 -26.96 11.38
CA THR A 2 9.73 -28.34 11.29
C THR A 2 10.06 -28.66 9.83
N GLU A 3 11.06 -29.52 9.56
CA GLU A 3 11.36 -29.97 8.20
C GLU A 3 10.11 -30.54 7.52
N SER A 4 9.27 -31.24 8.28
CA SER A 4 7.97 -31.74 7.82
C SER A 4 7.00 -30.64 7.39
N ALA A 5 6.95 -29.51 8.09
CA ALA A 5 6.10 -28.37 7.72
C ALA A 5 6.64 -27.66 6.47
N ARG A 6 7.96 -27.52 6.34
CA ARG A 6 8.62 -26.96 5.15
C ARG A 6 8.32 -27.81 3.92
N ASP A 7 8.57 -29.11 4.02
CA ASP A 7 8.40 -30.02 2.90
C ASP A 7 6.92 -30.12 2.49
N ALA A 8 5.97 -30.06 3.44
CA ALA A 8 4.54 -30.01 3.13
C ALA A 8 4.10 -28.71 2.41
N VAL A 9 4.72 -27.57 2.73
CA VAL A 9 4.47 -26.31 2.01
C VAL A 9 5.09 -26.36 0.61
N LEU A 10 6.32 -26.88 0.47
CA LEU A 10 7.00 -27.01 -0.81
C LEU A 10 6.27 -27.98 -1.75
N ASP A 11 5.83 -29.15 -1.28
CA ASP A 11 5.04 -30.10 -2.07
C ASP A 11 3.73 -29.48 -2.57
N ARG A 12 3.08 -28.63 -1.78
CA ARG A 12 1.85 -27.91 -2.19
C ARG A 12 2.12 -26.80 -3.22
N LEU A 13 3.32 -26.24 -3.21
CA LEU A 13 3.74 -25.18 -4.11
C LEU A 13 4.49 -25.68 -5.35
N GLU A 14 4.87 -26.97 -5.40
CA GLU A 14 5.66 -27.57 -6.49
C GLU A 14 4.96 -27.43 -7.86
N ASP A 15 3.62 -27.50 -7.88
CA ASP A 15 2.78 -27.29 -9.06
C ASP A 15 2.11 -25.91 -9.10
N ALA A 16 2.30 -25.08 -8.06
CA ALA A 16 1.73 -23.74 -8.01
C ALA A 16 2.48 -22.83 -8.98
N THR A 17 1.96 -22.69 -10.19
CA THR A 17 2.48 -21.69 -11.14
C THR A 17 2.23 -20.30 -10.51
N PRO A 18 3.26 -19.46 -10.33
CA PRO A 18 3.05 -18.14 -9.76
C PRO A 18 2.08 -17.36 -10.63
N ALA A 19 0.89 -17.05 -10.09
CA ALA A 19 -0.09 -16.15 -10.73
C ALA A 19 0.50 -14.75 -11.05
N SER A 20 1.68 -14.45 -10.50
CA SER A 20 2.49 -13.25 -10.76
C SER A 20 3.20 -13.25 -12.11
N LEU A 21 3.30 -14.39 -12.83
CA LEU A 21 3.90 -14.46 -14.17
C LEU A 21 2.92 -14.11 -15.31
N GLY A 22 1.64 -13.87 -15.01
CA GLY A 22 0.68 -13.26 -15.94
C GLY A 22 0.24 -14.12 -17.13
N VAL A 23 0.49 -15.44 -17.12
CA VAL A 23 0.23 -16.31 -18.29
C VAL A 23 -1.14 -17.01 -18.26
N ASP A 24 -1.82 -17.08 -17.13
CA ASP A 24 -3.19 -17.63 -17.06
C ASP A 24 -3.89 -17.06 -15.82
N ARG A 25 -4.48 -15.85 -15.94
CA ARG A 25 -5.43 -15.38 -14.93
C ARG A 25 -6.81 -15.80 -15.40
N ALA A 26 -7.41 -16.74 -14.69
CA ALA A 26 -8.86 -16.90 -14.77
C ALA A 26 -9.50 -15.55 -14.41
N ASP A 27 -10.57 -15.17 -15.11
CA ASP A 27 -11.35 -13.96 -14.83
C ASP A 27 -12.04 -14.03 -13.47
N GLU A 28 -11.86 -15.12 -12.72
CA GLU A 28 -12.42 -15.35 -11.40
C GLU A 28 -11.31 -15.80 -10.42
N ALA A 29 -11.36 -15.34 -9.18
CA ALA A 29 -10.55 -15.87 -8.08
C ALA A 29 -11.44 -16.37 -6.94
N ALA A 30 -11.08 -17.54 -6.39
CA ALA A 30 -11.61 -17.96 -5.09
C ALA A 30 -10.97 -17.09 -4.01
N LEU A 31 -11.77 -16.36 -3.25
CA LEU A 31 -11.29 -15.61 -2.08
C LEU A 31 -11.25 -16.55 -0.86
N VAL A 32 -10.67 -16.08 0.24
CA VAL A 32 -10.66 -16.80 1.53
C VAL A 32 -11.80 -16.25 2.39
N ALA A 33 -12.73 -17.11 2.78
CA ALA A 33 -13.85 -16.83 3.66
C ALA A 33 -13.41 -16.79 5.13
N ASP A 34 -12.53 -17.70 5.54
CA ASP A 34 -12.04 -17.81 6.90
C ASP A 34 -10.59 -18.33 6.92
N LEU A 35 -9.84 -17.89 7.92
CA LEU A 35 -8.52 -18.42 8.24
C LEU A 35 -8.47 -18.71 9.73
N THR A 36 -8.39 -19.99 10.08
CA THR A 36 -8.34 -20.44 11.47
C THR A 36 -6.94 -20.95 11.79
N VAL A 37 -6.34 -20.42 12.86
CA VAL A 37 -5.05 -20.88 13.40
C VAL A 37 -5.28 -21.61 14.71
N THR A 38 -4.83 -22.87 14.78
CA THR A 38 -4.92 -23.71 15.99
C THR A 38 -3.53 -24.06 16.48
N GLU A 39 -3.24 -23.78 17.75
CA GLU A 39 -2.04 -24.25 18.42
C GLU A 39 -2.16 -25.74 18.71
N THR A 40 -1.14 -26.50 18.36
CA THR A 40 -0.99 -27.95 18.54
C THR A 40 0.30 -28.23 19.30
N ASP A 41 0.44 -29.45 19.83
CA ASP A 41 1.66 -29.86 20.54
C ASP A 41 2.94 -29.77 19.65
N ASP A 42 2.78 -29.76 18.32
CA ASP A 42 3.85 -29.74 17.32
C ASP A 42 3.95 -28.41 16.54
N GLY A 43 3.22 -27.35 16.93
CA GLY A 43 3.25 -26.03 16.28
C GLY A 43 1.85 -25.48 15.98
N PHE A 44 1.69 -24.75 14.89
CA PHE A 44 0.41 -24.15 14.49
C PHE A 44 -0.17 -24.85 13.26
N GLU A 45 -1.45 -25.20 13.30
CA GLU A 45 -2.23 -25.65 12.14
C GLU A 45 -3.06 -24.49 11.60
N ILE A 46 -2.92 -24.17 10.31
CA ILE A 46 -3.67 -23.11 9.63
C ILE A 46 -4.66 -23.75 8.67
N SER A 47 -5.96 -23.53 8.89
CA SER A 47 -7.05 -23.91 7.99
C SER A 47 -7.53 -22.69 7.21
N VAL A 48 -7.81 -22.87 5.92
CA VAL A 48 -8.28 -21.81 5.01
C VAL A 48 -9.58 -22.28 4.37
N ASP A 49 -10.68 -21.59 4.64
CA ASP A 49 -11.98 -21.86 4.03
C ASP A 49 -12.16 -20.95 2.80
N PRO A 50 -12.36 -21.48 1.59
CA PRO A 50 -12.57 -20.67 0.40
C PRO A 50 -14.01 -20.11 0.29
N THR A 51 -14.16 -18.96 -0.37
CA THR A 51 -15.48 -18.40 -0.80
C THR A 51 -15.88 -18.93 -2.18
N ASP A 52 -17.13 -18.64 -2.59
CA ASP A 52 -17.52 -18.68 -4.01
C ASP A 52 -16.64 -17.72 -4.85
N THR A 53 -16.39 -18.07 -6.11
CA THR A 53 -15.51 -17.30 -7.01
C THR A 53 -16.07 -15.90 -7.30
N VAL A 54 -15.17 -14.91 -7.39
CA VAL A 54 -15.54 -13.51 -7.73
C VAL A 54 -14.84 -13.10 -9.03
N GLU A 55 -15.59 -12.49 -9.95
CA GLU A 55 -15.04 -11.93 -11.20
C GLU A 55 -14.03 -10.81 -10.90
N LEU A 56 -12.83 -10.89 -11.48
CA LEU A 56 -11.69 -10.00 -11.24
C LEU A 56 -11.60 -8.82 -12.23
N GLY A 57 -12.72 -8.44 -12.86
CA GLY A 57 -12.79 -7.33 -13.80
C GLY A 57 -12.29 -6.03 -13.19
N ALA A 58 -11.44 -5.30 -13.93
CA ALA A 58 -10.96 -3.97 -13.55
C ALA A 58 -11.89 -2.85 -14.03
N ASP A 59 -12.87 -3.19 -14.86
CA ASP A 59 -13.87 -2.25 -15.33
C ASP A 59 -14.91 -2.04 -14.23
N ALA A 60 -15.20 -0.77 -13.92
CA ALA A 60 -16.31 -0.41 -13.05
C ALA A 60 -17.60 -1.04 -13.58
N ASP A 61 -18.54 -1.34 -12.68
CA ASP A 61 -19.88 -1.77 -13.05
C ASP A 61 -20.43 -0.81 -14.12
N PRO A 62 -20.95 -1.30 -15.27
CA PRO A 62 -21.49 -0.43 -16.31
C PRO A 62 -22.65 0.48 -15.82
N ASP A 63 -23.27 0.15 -14.69
CA ASP A 63 -24.28 0.96 -14.02
C ASP A 63 -23.70 1.99 -13.04
N THR A 64 -22.39 1.98 -12.76
CA THR A 64 -21.71 3.02 -11.97
C THR A 64 -21.80 4.36 -12.71
N GLU A 65 -22.41 5.34 -12.06
CA GLU A 65 -22.45 6.71 -12.57
C GLU A 65 -21.06 7.36 -12.47
N VAL A 66 -20.21 7.16 -13.48
CA VAL A 66 -18.92 7.85 -13.55
C VAL A 66 -19.17 9.35 -13.75
N LEU A 67 -18.50 10.21 -12.97
CA LEU A 67 -18.47 11.64 -13.27
C LEU A 67 -17.75 11.82 -14.61
N ALA A 68 -18.43 12.41 -15.59
CA ALA A 68 -17.80 12.80 -16.85
C ALA A 68 -16.90 14.01 -16.60
N PHE A 69 -15.68 13.77 -16.15
CA PHE A 69 -14.65 14.78 -16.08
C PHE A 69 -14.12 15.08 -17.48
N THR A 70 -13.70 16.32 -17.70
CA THR A 70 -13.01 16.74 -18.94
C THR A 70 -11.53 16.41 -18.92
N HIS A 71 -11.05 15.73 -17.89
CA HIS A 71 -9.65 15.47 -17.61
C HIS A 71 -9.46 13.95 -17.59
N ASP A 72 -8.58 13.45 -18.44
CA ASP A 72 -8.26 12.02 -18.58
C ASP A 72 -6.83 11.71 -18.10
N GLU A 73 -5.98 12.74 -17.96
CA GLU A 73 -4.60 12.61 -17.47
C GLU A 73 -4.16 13.82 -16.63
N LEU A 74 -3.01 13.68 -15.94
CA LEU A 74 -2.44 14.76 -15.14
C LEU A 74 -2.11 16.01 -15.99
N GLY A 75 -1.85 15.81 -17.28
CA GLY A 75 -1.64 16.89 -18.25
C GLY A 75 -2.85 17.83 -18.38
N ASP A 76 -4.05 17.38 -18.02
CA ASP A 76 -5.27 18.18 -18.12
C ASP A 76 -5.51 19.06 -16.87
N ILE A 77 -4.57 19.07 -15.91
CA ILE A 77 -4.63 19.93 -14.72
C ILE A 77 -4.85 21.41 -15.12
N ALA A 78 -5.83 22.05 -14.49
CA ALA A 78 -6.21 23.43 -14.77
C ALA A 78 -5.18 24.42 -14.21
N ASP A 79 -5.04 25.59 -14.85
CA ASP A 79 -4.04 26.60 -14.48
C ASP A 79 -4.20 27.11 -13.04
N GLU A 80 -5.43 27.13 -12.52
CA GLU A 80 -5.74 27.52 -11.13
C GLU A 80 -5.55 26.39 -10.10
N THR A 81 -5.13 25.19 -10.51
CA THR A 81 -5.02 24.04 -9.60
C THR A 81 -3.89 24.25 -8.61
N THR A 82 -4.20 24.22 -7.32
CA THR A 82 -3.23 24.47 -6.25
C THR A 82 -2.61 23.20 -5.66
N ALA A 83 -3.26 22.05 -5.83
CA ALA A 83 -2.76 20.75 -5.38
C ALA A 83 -3.29 19.60 -6.25
N TYR A 84 -2.56 18.49 -6.28
CA TYR A 84 -2.95 17.25 -6.96
C TYR A 84 -2.60 16.04 -6.08
N SER A 85 -3.24 14.90 -6.35
CA SER A 85 -3.07 13.67 -5.57
C SER A 85 -2.68 12.47 -6.43
N LEU A 86 -1.72 11.68 -5.96
CA LEU A 86 -1.31 10.41 -6.53
C LEU A 86 -1.58 9.26 -5.55
N ILE A 87 -1.84 8.07 -6.09
CA ILE A 87 -2.13 6.90 -5.27
C ILE A 87 -0.93 6.40 -4.48
N PRO A 88 -1.11 5.81 -3.29
CA PRO A 88 -2.25 6.00 -2.39
C PRO A 88 -2.03 7.24 -1.49
N GLY A 89 -3.03 8.10 -1.35
CA GLY A 89 -3.03 9.17 -0.33
C GLY A 89 -1.88 10.20 -0.40
N ARG A 90 -1.16 10.31 -1.51
CA ARG A 90 -0.03 11.24 -1.65
C ARG A 90 -0.51 12.55 -2.25
N VAL A 91 -0.33 13.66 -1.54
CA VAL A 91 -0.78 14.98 -1.97
C VAL A 91 0.41 15.89 -2.21
N TYR A 92 0.39 16.57 -3.35
CA TYR A 92 1.41 17.49 -3.81
C TYR A 92 0.78 18.86 -4.03
N LEU A 93 1.39 19.91 -3.49
CA LEU A 93 1.09 21.29 -3.85
C LEU A 93 1.67 21.56 -5.25
N ASN A 94 0.93 22.25 -6.10
CA ASN A 94 1.39 22.64 -7.43
C ASN A 94 2.28 23.88 -7.31
N LEU A 95 3.49 23.71 -6.77
CA LEU A 95 4.41 24.76 -6.33
C LEU A 95 5.16 25.37 -7.52
N GLU A 96 5.22 26.71 -7.55
CA GLU A 96 5.99 27.45 -8.55
C GLU A 96 7.47 27.06 -8.52
N GLY A 97 8.05 26.81 -9.69
CA GLY A 97 9.47 26.44 -9.82
C GLY A 97 9.78 24.95 -9.55
N ARG A 98 8.92 24.23 -8.82
CA ARG A 98 9.02 22.77 -8.66
C ARG A 98 8.19 22.04 -9.72
N GLU A 99 6.94 22.43 -9.90
CA GLU A 99 6.05 21.87 -10.91
C GLU A 99 6.14 22.64 -12.24
N PRO A 100 6.04 21.97 -13.41
CA PRO A 100 6.14 22.63 -14.72
C PRO A 100 5.11 23.75 -14.96
N ARG A 101 3.95 23.68 -14.28
CA ARG A 101 2.87 24.67 -14.30
C ARG A 101 2.44 25.02 -12.86
N GLY A 102 3.41 25.15 -11.96
CA GLY A 102 3.16 25.52 -10.57
C GLY A 102 2.36 26.82 -10.45
N SER A 103 1.24 26.77 -9.76
CA SER A 103 0.33 27.90 -9.53
C SER A 103 0.46 28.50 -8.12
N VAL A 104 1.06 27.76 -7.18
CA VAL A 104 1.23 28.15 -5.78
C VAL A 104 2.56 28.88 -5.63
N PRO A 105 2.58 30.17 -5.24
CA PRO A 105 3.80 30.88 -4.91
C PRO A 105 4.52 30.29 -3.69
N GLU A 106 5.85 30.40 -3.63
CA GLU A 106 6.65 29.88 -2.52
C GLU A 106 6.22 30.45 -1.16
N ASP A 107 5.77 31.71 -1.09
CA ASP A 107 5.33 32.35 0.14
C ASP A 107 3.94 31.90 0.63
N GLU A 108 3.16 31.24 -0.21
CA GLU A 108 1.85 30.66 0.15
C GLU A 108 1.94 29.17 0.51
N TYR A 109 3.06 28.49 0.18
CA TYR A 109 3.24 27.05 0.32
C TYR A 109 2.90 26.52 1.72
N ASP A 110 3.52 27.09 2.77
CA ASP A 110 3.35 26.58 4.14
C ASP A 110 1.92 26.79 4.67
N GLN A 111 1.30 27.91 4.29
CA GLN A 111 -0.08 28.20 4.66
C GLN A 111 -1.02 27.18 4.00
N LEU A 112 -0.93 27.04 2.68
CA LEU A 112 -1.79 26.13 1.93
C LEU A 112 -1.57 24.66 2.35
N ARG A 113 -0.33 24.26 2.62
CA ARG A 113 -0.01 22.92 3.13
C ARG A 113 -0.67 22.66 4.47
N THR A 114 -0.69 23.65 5.36
CA THR A 114 -1.36 23.55 6.67
C THR A 114 -2.87 23.44 6.52
N GLU A 115 -3.48 24.30 5.70
CA GLU A 115 -4.92 24.28 5.42
C GLU A 115 -5.36 22.95 4.80
N LEU A 116 -4.59 22.41 3.85
CA LEU A 116 -4.85 21.09 3.25
C LEU A 116 -4.69 19.96 4.26
N LYS A 117 -3.67 20.01 5.13
CA LYS A 117 -3.47 19.00 6.18
C LYS A 117 -4.68 18.94 7.13
N GLU A 118 -5.18 20.11 7.56
CA GLU A 118 -6.37 20.20 8.42
C GLU A 118 -7.61 19.66 7.71
N ALA A 119 -7.86 20.09 6.47
CA ALA A 119 -9.01 19.63 5.68
C ALA A 119 -8.99 18.10 5.43
N LEU A 120 -7.81 17.53 5.15
CA LEU A 120 -7.65 16.09 4.95
C LEU A 120 -7.85 15.30 6.26
N ALA A 121 -7.44 15.87 7.39
CA ALA A 121 -7.62 15.25 8.72
C ALA A 121 -9.09 15.27 9.18
N GLU A 122 -9.87 16.25 8.72
CA GLU A 122 -11.31 16.38 8.99
C GLU A 122 -12.19 15.62 7.97
N MET A 123 -11.60 14.93 7.00
CA MET A 123 -12.34 14.20 5.98
C MET A 123 -13.14 13.03 6.60
N GLU A 124 -14.46 13.04 6.40
CA GLU A 124 -15.38 12.01 6.89
C GLU A 124 -15.86 11.09 5.76
N GLY A 125 -16.02 9.82 6.07
CA GLY A 125 -16.60 8.80 5.23
C GLY A 125 -18.14 8.89 5.16
N PRO A 126 -18.78 8.00 4.39
CA PRO A 126 -20.23 8.03 4.17
C PRO A 126 -21.05 7.84 5.46
N ASN A 127 -20.48 7.27 6.52
CA ASN A 127 -21.15 7.07 7.81
C ASN A 127 -20.67 8.06 8.89
N GLY A 128 -19.88 9.08 8.54
CA GLY A 128 -19.33 10.07 9.46
C GLY A 128 -18.08 9.62 10.23
N GLU A 129 -17.48 8.50 9.84
CA GLU A 129 -16.22 8.01 10.39
C GLU A 129 -15.02 8.74 9.75
N PRO A 130 -13.95 9.03 10.49
CA PRO A 130 -12.79 9.72 9.93
C PRO A 130 -12.11 8.84 8.87
N VAL A 131 -11.84 9.41 7.69
CA VAL A 131 -11.16 8.69 6.61
C VAL A 131 -9.67 8.58 6.88
N ALA A 132 -9.04 9.66 7.34
CA ALA A 132 -7.62 9.68 7.68
C ALA A 132 -7.39 9.17 9.11
N ASP A 133 -6.53 8.19 9.27
CA ASP A 133 -5.94 7.82 10.56
C ASP A 133 -4.87 8.84 10.94
N GLN A 134 -4.01 9.19 9.98
CA GLN A 134 -3.02 10.25 10.14
C GLN A 134 -2.76 10.99 8.82
N VAL A 135 -2.45 12.27 8.93
CA VAL A 135 -1.93 13.09 7.82
C VAL A 135 -0.54 13.58 8.23
N VAL A 136 0.48 13.07 7.56
CA VAL A 136 1.89 13.35 7.89
C VAL A 136 2.52 14.22 6.82
N THR A 137 3.39 15.13 7.25
CA THR A 137 4.18 15.97 6.35
C THR A 137 5.31 15.19 5.70
N LYS A 138 5.83 15.73 4.60
CA LYS A 138 7.03 15.21 3.92
C LYS A 138 8.15 14.86 4.91
N GLU A 139 8.48 15.78 5.81
CA GLU A 139 9.61 15.67 6.73
C GLU A 139 9.38 14.64 7.86
N GLU A 140 8.12 14.39 8.18
CA GLU A 140 7.72 13.34 9.13
C GLU A 140 7.82 11.94 8.50
N ALA A 141 7.44 11.83 7.23
CA ALA A 141 7.26 10.54 6.54
C ALA A 141 8.51 10.06 5.77
N TYR A 142 9.28 10.96 5.16
CA TYR A 142 10.35 10.62 4.24
C TYR A 142 11.68 11.25 4.66
N ARG A 143 12.78 10.52 4.44
CA ARG A 143 14.16 10.96 4.69
C ARG A 143 15.07 10.39 3.61
N GLY A 144 16.20 11.03 3.38
CA GLY A 144 17.24 10.56 2.46
C GLY A 144 17.44 11.49 1.26
N ASP A 145 18.35 11.09 0.37
CA ASP A 145 18.85 11.91 -0.75
C ASP A 145 17.80 12.19 -1.85
N HIS A 146 16.63 11.56 -1.76
CA HIS A 146 15.53 11.65 -2.73
C HIS A 146 14.25 12.20 -2.11
N ASP A 147 14.35 12.98 -1.03
CA ASP A 147 13.19 13.61 -0.43
C ASP A 147 12.56 14.67 -1.37
N ASP A 148 13.30 15.22 -2.33
CA ASP A 148 12.85 16.21 -3.30
C ASP A 148 11.62 15.77 -4.11
N ILE A 149 11.48 14.47 -4.37
CA ILE A 149 10.32 13.87 -5.07
C ILE A 149 9.20 13.39 -4.12
N ALA A 150 9.38 13.53 -2.81
CA ALA A 150 8.38 13.12 -1.83
C ALA A 150 7.13 14.02 -1.86
N PRO A 151 5.94 13.47 -1.57
CA PRO A 151 4.73 14.27 -1.46
C PRO A 151 4.81 15.24 -0.27
N ASP A 152 4.15 16.38 -0.39
CA ASP A 152 4.10 17.38 0.67
C ASP A 152 3.31 16.89 1.88
N LEU A 153 2.27 16.09 1.62
CA LEU A 153 1.45 15.41 2.62
C LEU A 153 1.22 13.95 2.21
N THR A 154 1.27 13.04 3.17
CA THR A 154 0.82 11.64 3.01
C THR A 154 -0.33 11.37 3.96
N VAL A 155 -1.45 10.94 3.41
CA VAL A 155 -2.63 10.50 4.16
C VAL A 155 -2.57 9.00 4.33
N VAL A 156 -2.52 8.55 5.58
CA VAL A 156 -2.72 7.14 5.92
C VAL A 156 -4.19 6.96 6.28
N PRO A 157 -4.94 6.15 5.52
CA PRO A 157 -6.36 5.94 5.76
C PRO A 157 -6.59 5.04 6.97
N ASN A 158 -7.74 5.23 7.63
CA ASN A 158 -8.32 4.22 8.52
C ASN A 158 -8.67 2.95 7.73
N HIS A 159 -8.74 1.81 8.42
CA HIS A 159 -9.18 0.56 7.80
C HIS A 159 -10.56 0.71 7.15
N GLY A 160 -10.70 0.14 5.95
CA GLY A 160 -11.92 0.25 5.14
C GLY A 160 -11.90 1.40 4.14
N PHE A 161 -10.91 2.30 4.21
CA PHE A 161 -10.73 3.37 3.23
C PHE A 161 -9.58 3.10 2.27
N ASP A 162 -9.81 3.37 0.99
CA ASP A 162 -8.81 3.27 -0.06
C ASP A 162 -8.71 4.60 -0.80
N LEU A 163 -7.62 5.32 -0.56
CA LEU A 163 -7.34 6.62 -1.17
C LEU A 163 -6.78 6.45 -2.57
N LYS A 164 -7.65 5.99 -3.48
CA LYS A 164 -7.37 5.97 -4.91
C LYS A 164 -7.53 7.38 -5.49
N SER A 165 -6.56 7.78 -6.29
CA SER A 165 -6.63 8.92 -7.18
C SER A 165 -6.67 8.39 -8.62
N GLY A 166 -7.59 8.92 -9.40
CA GLY A 166 -7.80 8.52 -10.78
C GLY A 166 -8.56 9.63 -11.50
N PHE A 167 -8.30 9.76 -12.81
CA PHE A 167 -8.94 10.79 -13.64
C PHE A 167 -10.36 10.38 -14.08
N LYS A 168 -10.63 9.07 -14.08
CA LYS A 168 -11.97 8.51 -14.21
C LYS A 168 -12.57 8.42 -12.80
N GLY A 169 -13.20 9.49 -12.34
CA GLY A 169 -13.64 9.53 -10.94
C GLY A 169 -14.99 8.85 -10.71
N ASN A 170 -15.05 8.14 -9.59
CA ASN A 170 -16.28 7.62 -9.01
C ASN A 170 -16.90 8.72 -8.15
N LYS A 171 -18.23 8.93 -8.22
CA LYS A 171 -18.88 9.97 -7.41
C LYS A 171 -18.85 9.64 -5.92
N GLU A 172 -18.76 8.36 -5.60
CA GLU A 172 -18.83 7.83 -4.23
C GLU A 172 -17.63 6.88 -3.97
N PRO A 173 -16.40 7.42 -3.83
CA PRO A 173 -15.17 6.62 -3.76
C PRO A 173 -15.08 5.68 -2.55
N PHE A 174 -15.97 5.85 -1.56
CA PHE A 174 -16.03 5.03 -0.33
C PHE A 174 -17.29 4.16 -0.24
N VAL A 175 -18.10 4.12 -1.30
CA VAL A 175 -19.37 3.36 -1.33
C VAL A 175 -19.34 2.27 -2.39
N GLU A 176 -18.69 2.52 -3.53
CA GLU A 176 -18.55 1.56 -4.61
C GLU A 176 -17.32 0.67 -4.41
N TYR A 177 -17.57 -0.60 -4.10
CA TYR A 177 -16.54 -1.61 -3.88
C TYR A 177 -16.41 -2.49 -5.12
N GLY A 178 -15.20 -2.60 -5.68
CA GLY A 178 -14.90 -3.56 -6.74
C GLY A 178 -14.79 -4.99 -6.20
N ALA A 179 -14.49 -5.96 -7.05
CA ALA A 179 -14.18 -7.33 -6.59
C ALA A 179 -12.90 -7.40 -5.72
N ARG A 180 -12.01 -6.41 -5.85
CA ARG A 180 -10.78 -6.28 -5.05
C ARG A 180 -10.94 -5.18 -4.00
N ASN A 181 -11.19 -5.59 -2.77
CA ASN A 181 -11.40 -4.69 -1.63
C ASN A 181 -10.26 -4.75 -0.59
N GLY A 182 -9.18 -5.46 -0.91
CA GLY A 182 -8.00 -5.55 -0.04
C GLY A 182 -7.10 -4.33 -0.19
N MET A 183 -6.57 -3.85 0.94
CA MET A 183 -5.62 -2.75 1.02
C MET A 183 -4.39 -3.13 1.82
N HIS A 184 -3.26 -2.45 1.54
CA HIS A 184 -2.06 -2.58 2.36
C HIS A 184 -2.31 -1.97 3.74
N SER A 185 -2.05 -2.73 4.81
CA SER A 185 -2.03 -2.22 6.18
C SER A 185 -0.63 -2.34 6.78
N PHE A 186 -0.33 -1.54 7.79
CA PHE A 186 0.98 -1.52 8.44
C PHE A 186 1.17 -2.65 9.46
N ASP A 187 0.08 -3.09 10.08
CA ASP A 187 0.05 -3.91 11.29
C ASP A 187 0.09 -5.43 11.05
N ASN A 188 -0.10 -5.89 9.80
CA ASN A 188 -0.28 -7.31 9.49
C ASN A 188 0.83 -7.91 8.60
N ALA A 189 1.91 -7.16 8.37
CA ALA A 189 3.11 -7.72 7.72
C ALA A 189 3.75 -8.78 8.64
N THR A 190 3.99 -9.98 8.10
CA THR A 190 4.52 -11.11 8.87
C THR A 190 5.84 -11.58 8.28
N LEU A 191 6.87 -11.68 9.13
CA LEU A 191 8.15 -12.32 8.81
C LEU A 191 8.21 -13.70 9.46
N VAL A 192 8.59 -14.71 8.67
CA VAL A 192 8.88 -16.06 9.18
C VAL A 192 10.35 -16.36 8.91
N ILE A 193 11.10 -16.64 9.97
CA ILE A 193 12.51 -17.01 9.93
C ILE A 193 12.74 -18.22 10.83
N ASP A 194 13.58 -19.14 10.36
CA ASP A 194 13.88 -20.41 11.03
C ASP A 194 15.37 -20.50 11.37
N ASP A 195 15.83 -19.50 12.10
CA ASP A 195 17.21 -19.40 12.56
C ASP A 195 17.21 -19.10 14.07
N GLU A 196 18.05 -19.81 14.82
CA GLU A 196 18.10 -19.69 16.29
C GLU A 196 18.72 -18.37 16.77
N ASP A 197 19.54 -17.74 15.93
CA ASP A 197 20.21 -16.47 16.24
C ASP A 197 19.35 -15.25 15.85
N ALA A 198 18.24 -15.46 15.14
CA ALA A 198 17.35 -14.40 14.68
C ALA A 198 16.74 -13.57 15.83
N ARG A 199 16.84 -12.24 15.72
CA ARG A 199 16.31 -11.27 16.68
C ARG A 199 15.15 -10.48 16.09
N ILE A 200 13.93 -10.80 16.52
CA ILE A 200 12.69 -10.25 15.95
C ILE A 200 12.06 -9.18 16.87
N SER A 201 12.87 -8.30 17.43
CA SER A 201 12.36 -7.12 18.15
C SER A 201 12.46 -5.91 17.23
N ASP A 202 11.31 -5.32 16.87
CA ASP A 202 11.22 -4.15 15.98
C ASP A 202 11.85 -4.36 14.59
N ALA A 203 11.61 -5.53 13.99
CA ALA A 203 12.09 -5.83 12.63
C ALA A 203 11.47 -4.89 11.60
N ASP A 204 12.30 -4.38 10.69
CA ASP A 204 11.92 -3.50 9.59
C ASP A 204 12.07 -4.21 8.23
N LEU A 205 11.34 -3.75 7.22
CA LEU A 205 11.50 -4.23 5.85
C LEU A 205 12.94 -4.07 5.33
N TYR A 206 13.65 -3.02 5.79
CA TYR A 206 15.04 -2.79 5.42
C TYR A 206 15.99 -3.89 5.91
N ASP A 207 15.61 -4.63 6.95
CA ASP A 207 16.43 -5.69 7.56
C ASP A 207 16.42 -6.99 6.73
N ILE A 208 15.46 -7.15 5.80
CA ILE A 208 15.27 -8.39 5.05
C ILE A 208 16.45 -8.71 4.14
N THR A 209 16.91 -7.73 3.36
CA THR A 209 18.03 -7.94 2.44
C THR A 209 19.33 -8.32 3.14
N PRO A 210 19.83 -7.56 4.15
CA PRO A 210 21.06 -7.94 4.86
C PRO A 210 20.92 -9.30 5.56
N THR A 211 19.75 -9.63 6.10
CA THR A 211 19.47 -10.96 6.69
C THR A 211 19.62 -12.08 5.67
N ILE A 212 19.05 -11.91 4.46
CA ILE A 212 19.17 -12.91 3.38
C ILE A 212 20.63 -13.08 2.96
N LEU A 213 21.40 -11.99 2.86
CA LEU A 213 22.80 -12.04 2.45
C LEU A 213 23.67 -12.78 3.47
N ASP A 214 23.49 -12.53 4.77
CA ASP A 214 24.20 -13.24 5.83
C ASP A 214 23.85 -14.75 5.85
N LEU A 215 22.57 -15.10 5.74
CA LEU A 215 22.12 -16.50 5.65
C LEU A 215 22.67 -17.24 4.41
N MET A 216 23.03 -16.50 3.36
CA MET A 216 23.62 -17.04 2.12
C MET A 216 25.15 -17.02 2.12
N ASP A 217 25.81 -16.61 3.19
CA ASP A 217 27.26 -16.39 3.27
C ASP A 217 27.77 -15.46 2.14
N ILE A 218 27.02 -14.40 1.81
CA ILE A 218 27.40 -13.40 0.81
C ILE A 218 27.93 -12.16 1.51
N ASP A 219 29.19 -11.82 1.25
CA ASP A 219 29.81 -10.58 1.75
C ASP A 219 29.12 -9.33 1.19
N TYR A 220 28.81 -8.38 2.06
CA TYR A 220 28.31 -7.04 1.71
C TYR A 220 28.89 -5.97 2.62
N ASP A 221 28.91 -4.72 2.14
CA ASP A 221 29.29 -3.59 2.97
C ASP A 221 28.06 -3.10 3.76
N ARG A 222 28.17 -3.02 5.09
CA ARG A 222 27.05 -2.60 5.96
C ARG A 222 26.45 -1.24 5.58
N GLY A 223 27.26 -0.35 5.01
CA GLY A 223 26.83 0.99 4.60
C GLY A 223 25.94 1.01 3.35
N ASP A 224 25.79 -0.12 2.65
CA ASP A 224 24.98 -0.21 1.44
C ASP A 224 23.48 -0.39 1.73
N PHE A 225 23.12 -0.71 2.99
CA PHE A 225 21.74 -0.96 3.41
C PHE A 225 21.35 -0.12 4.63
N ASP A 226 20.11 0.35 4.64
CA ASP A 226 19.54 1.10 5.76
C ASP A 226 19.23 0.19 6.97
N GLY A 227 18.89 -1.07 6.70
CA GLY A 227 18.59 -2.07 7.71
C GLY A 227 19.83 -2.81 8.22
N SER A 228 19.62 -3.72 9.16
CA SER A 228 20.65 -4.60 9.70
C SER A 228 20.17 -6.04 9.69
N SER A 229 21.09 -6.97 9.48
CA SER A 229 20.76 -8.39 9.57
C SER A 229 20.16 -8.73 10.93
N LEU A 230 19.12 -9.57 10.89
CA LEU A 230 18.42 -10.06 12.06
C LEU A 230 19.14 -11.24 12.72
N VAL A 231 20.14 -11.84 12.05
CA VAL A 231 20.96 -12.97 12.55
C VAL A 231 22.36 -12.53 12.97
#